data_AF-T0Z6L1-F1
#
_entry.id   AF-T0Z6L1-F1
#
_cell.length_a   1.000
_cell.length_b   1.000
_cell.length_c   1.000
_cell.angle_alpha   90.00
_cell.angle_beta   90.00
_cell.angle_gamma   90.00
#
_symmetry.space_group_name_H-M   'P 1'
#
loop_
_entity.id
_entity.type
_entity.pdbx_description
1 polymer ?
#
loop_
_entity_poly.entity_id
_entity_poly.type
_entity_poly.pdbx_seq_one_letter_code
_entity_poly.pdbx_strand_id
1 'polypeptide(L)'
;TQGTEARWLLEFAATAAKTDKFTDKPDHASLLAAGLVGEAGSVIAELKKARREREAYPVYRERMVEEVGDFLWYFVRLAAIAAPDLLAELQVPDKIVLPAADGPQLTAHLDFGASVGEVLAAISSSNHADIATRLRRTWALLTVISNDANVCLRDAAERNTAKIRAAGPTTKTVRAPL
;
A
#
# COMPACT_ATOMS: atom_id res chain seq x y z
N THR A 1 20.83 2.12 17.02
CA THR A 1 19.58 1.39 17.36
C THR A 1 18.85 0.95 16.10
N GLN A 2 19.58 0.41 15.10
CA GLN A 2 19.09 0.17 13.73
C GLN A 2 18.20 -1.08 13.58
N GLY A 3 18.10 -1.94 14.60
CA GLY A 3 17.40 -3.23 14.50
C GLY A 3 15.88 -3.17 14.59
N THR A 4 15.32 -2.08 15.14
CA THR A 4 13.87 -1.92 15.32
C THR A 4 13.22 -1.18 14.15
N GLU A 5 14.00 -0.42 13.38
CA GLU A 5 13.51 0.52 12.37
C GLU A 5 13.14 -0.14 11.04
N ALA A 6 13.85 -1.20 10.63
CA ALA A 6 13.51 -1.98 9.43
C ALA A 6 12.38 -3.01 9.63
N ARG A 7 11.95 -3.26 10.88
CA ARG A 7 11.06 -4.38 11.19
C ARG A 7 9.57 -4.07 11.01
N TRP A 8 9.17 -2.80 11.01
CA TRP A 8 7.75 -2.44 10.98
C TRP A 8 7.04 -2.96 9.74
N LEU A 9 7.70 -3.01 8.57
CA LEU A 9 7.09 -3.50 7.34
C LEU A 9 6.80 -5.01 7.43
N LEU A 10 7.72 -5.78 8.02
CA LEU A 10 7.53 -7.21 8.27
C LEU A 10 6.46 -7.47 9.32
N GLU A 11 6.41 -6.66 10.38
CA GLU A 11 5.35 -6.72 11.40
C GLU A 11 3.96 -6.37 10.83
N PHE A 12 3.92 -5.36 9.96
CA PHE A 12 2.73 -4.98 9.22
C PHE A 12 2.29 -6.11 8.29
N ALA A 13 3.20 -6.71 7.52
CA ALA A 13 2.91 -7.85 6.66
C ALA A 13 2.34 -9.05 7.44
N ALA A 14 2.91 -9.35 8.62
CA ALA A 14 2.41 -10.38 9.51
C ALA A 14 1.02 -10.07 10.08
N THR A 15 0.69 -8.79 10.28
CA THR A 15 -0.66 -8.36 10.69
C THR A 15 -1.64 -8.45 9.54
N ALA A 16 -1.26 -7.97 8.34
CA ALA A 16 -2.08 -8.04 7.14
C ALA A 16 -2.44 -9.48 6.77
N ALA A 17 -1.50 -10.41 6.92
CA ALA A 17 -1.74 -11.84 6.65
C ALA A 17 -2.91 -12.42 7.47
N LYS A 18 -3.13 -11.93 8.69
CA LYS A 18 -4.22 -12.40 9.56
C LYS A 18 -5.61 -11.96 9.08
N THR A 19 -5.67 -10.94 8.23
CA THR A 19 -6.93 -10.42 7.68
C THR A 19 -7.12 -10.71 6.20
N ASP A 20 -6.21 -11.49 5.61
CA ASP A 20 -6.27 -11.89 4.22
C ASP A 20 -7.37 -12.95 4.01
N LYS A 21 -8.54 -12.48 3.58
CA LYS A 21 -9.71 -13.30 3.31
C LYS A 21 -9.65 -14.05 1.98
N PHE A 22 -8.58 -13.87 1.20
CA PHE A 22 -8.41 -14.48 -0.11
C PHE A 22 -7.54 -15.74 -0.06
N THR A 23 -6.94 -16.07 1.08
CA THR A 23 -5.99 -17.18 1.25
C THR A 23 -6.50 -18.53 0.72
N ASP A 24 -7.80 -18.81 0.87
CA ASP A 24 -8.41 -20.08 0.43
C ASP A 24 -8.97 -20.02 -1.02
N LYS A 25 -8.75 -18.91 -1.74
CA LYS A 25 -9.28 -18.70 -3.09
C LYS A 25 -8.27 -19.17 -4.14
N PRO A 26 -8.72 -19.89 -5.19
CA PRO A 26 -7.83 -20.37 -6.25
C PRO A 26 -7.18 -19.21 -7.06
N ASP A 27 -7.81 -18.03 -7.05
CA ASP A 27 -7.37 -16.80 -7.70
C ASP A 27 -6.76 -15.79 -6.72
N HIS A 28 -6.25 -16.24 -5.56
CA HIS A 28 -5.69 -15.40 -4.48
C HIS A 28 -4.75 -14.30 -4.98
N ALA A 29 -3.72 -14.66 -5.76
CA ALA A 29 -2.75 -13.69 -6.27
C ALA A 29 -3.39 -12.65 -7.21
N SER A 30 -4.31 -13.08 -8.07
CA SER A 30 -5.04 -12.21 -8.99
C SER A 30 -5.96 -11.24 -8.25
N LEU A 31 -6.64 -11.70 -7.20
CA LEU A 31 -7.48 -10.84 -6.35
C LEU A 31 -6.65 -9.80 -5.60
N LEU A 32 -5.48 -10.19 -5.08
CA LEU A 32 -4.55 -9.24 -4.44
C LEU A 32 -4.00 -8.22 -5.45
N ALA A 33 -3.63 -8.64 -6.65
CA ALA A 33 -3.14 -7.74 -7.70
C ALA A 33 -4.23 -6.77 -8.18
N ALA A 34 -5.47 -7.23 -8.31
CA ALA A 34 -6.60 -6.38 -8.65
C ALA A 34 -6.88 -5.34 -7.55
N GLY A 35 -6.82 -5.74 -6.27
CA GLY A 35 -6.93 -4.82 -5.13
C GLY A 35 -5.82 -3.78 -5.13
N LEU A 36 -4.56 -4.19 -5.36
CA LEU A 36 -3.42 -3.28 -5.48
C LEU A 36 -3.63 -2.19 -6.55
N VAL A 37 -4.20 -2.56 -7.69
CA VAL A 37 -4.53 -1.63 -8.78
C VAL A 37 -5.65 -0.66 -8.36
N GLY A 38 -6.67 -1.17 -7.65
CA GLY A 38 -7.74 -0.35 -7.10
C GLY A 38 -7.20 0.75 -6.20
N GLU A 39 -6.39 0.38 -5.20
CA GLU A 39 -5.83 1.36 -4.25
C GLU A 39 -4.82 2.31 -4.92
N ALA A 40 -4.06 1.86 -5.92
CA ALA A 40 -3.21 2.75 -6.71
C ALA A 40 -4.03 3.83 -7.43
N GLY A 41 -5.20 3.44 -7.98
CA GLY A 41 -6.15 4.36 -8.59
C GLY A 41 -6.68 5.39 -7.58
N SER A 42 -7.01 4.97 -6.36
CA SER A 42 -7.44 5.87 -5.28
C SER A 42 -6.35 6.87 -4.88
N VAL A 43 -5.11 6.41 -4.69
CA VAL A 43 -3.94 7.27 -4.43
C VAL A 43 -3.77 8.32 -5.55
N ILE A 44 -3.83 7.91 -6.82
CA ILE A 44 -3.74 8.82 -7.97
C ILE A 44 -4.91 9.81 -8.00
N ALA A 45 -6.12 9.37 -7.64
CA ALA A 45 -7.29 10.23 -7.57
C ALA A 45 -7.14 11.33 -6.51
N GLU A 46 -6.64 11.01 -5.32
CA GLU A 46 -6.35 11.99 -4.27
C GLU A 46 -5.26 12.97 -4.69
N LEU A 47 -4.16 12.51 -5.29
CA LEU A 47 -3.12 13.38 -5.83
C LEU A 47 -3.65 14.37 -6.88
N LYS A 48 -4.58 13.93 -7.74
CA LYS A 48 -5.25 14.79 -8.72
C LYS A 48 -6.13 15.84 -8.04
N LYS A 49 -6.85 15.48 -6.97
CA LYS A 49 -7.69 16.42 -6.19
C LYS A 49 -6.84 17.49 -5.51
N ALA A 50 -5.71 17.12 -4.88
CA ALA A 50 -4.79 18.07 -4.25
C ALA A 50 -4.28 19.14 -5.22
N ARG A 51 -3.96 18.75 -6.47
CA ARG A 51 -3.57 19.71 -7.53
C ARG A 51 -4.69 20.66 -7.91
N ARG A 52 -5.95 20.21 -7.87
CA ARG A 52 -7.13 21.00 -8.23
C ARG A 52 -7.51 22.01 -7.14
N GLU A 53 -7.40 21.62 -5.88
CA GLU A 53 -8.11 22.31 -4.79
C GLU A 53 -7.23 23.16 -3.87
N ARG A 54 -5.89 23.17 -4.01
CA ARG A 54 -4.85 24.01 -3.35
C ARG A 54 -4.89 24.26 -1.82
N GLU A 55 -6.04 24.24 -1.13
CA GLU A 55 -6.18 24.65 0.29
C GLU A 55 -6.97 23.67 1.19
N ALA A 56 -7.56 22.58 0.68
CA ALA A 56 -8.24 21.57 1.51
C ALA A 56 -7.25 20.60 2.22
N TYR A 57 -6.26 21.15 2.93
CA TYR A 57 -5.10 20.43 3.47
C TYR A 57 -5.39 19.37 4.55
N PRO A 58 -6.40 19.50 5.44
CA PRO A 58 -6.64 18.49 6.48
C PRO A 58 -7.25 17.20 5.93
N VAL A 59 -8.36 17.32 5.18
CA VAL A 59 -9.11 16.16 4.68
C VAL A 59 -8.31 15.39 3.63
N TYR A 60 -7.62 16.10 2.74
CA TYR A 60 -6.76 15.47 1.74
C TYR A 60 -5.67 14.60 2.39
N ARG A 61 -4.97 15.12 3.39
CA ARG A 61 -3.90 14.38 4.08
C ARG A 61 -4.45 13.12 4.75
N GLU A 62 -5.58 13.24 5.45
CA GLU A 62 -6.20 12.09 6.12
C GLU A 62 -6.62 11.00 5.14
N ARG A 63 -7.22 11.39 4.00
CA ARG A 63 -7.57 10.46 2.93
C ARG A 63 -6.34 9.82 2.31
N MET A 64 -5.32 10.60 1.98
CA MET A 64 -4.09 10.08 1.40
C MET A 64 -3.39 9.07 2.32
N VAL A 65 -3.36 9.32 3.64
CA VAL A 65 -2.83 8.35 4.63
C VAL A 65 -3.65 7.05 4.63
N GLU A 66 -4.98 7.13 4.49
CA GLU A 66 -5.86 5.97 4.39
C GLU A 66 -5.58 5.16 3.11
N GLU A 67 -5.60 5.82 1.94
CA GLU A 67 -5.38 5.15 0.64
C GLU A 67 -3.98 4.54 0.54
N VAL A 68 -2.94 5.20 1.07
CA VAL A 68 -1.58 4.65 1.14
C VAL A 68 -1.53 3.43 2.06
N GLY A 69 -2.24 3.46 3.19
CA GLY A 69 -2.32 2.32 4.11
C GLY A 69 -3.00 1.11 3.48
N ASP A 70 -4.10 1.33 2.77
CA ASP A 70 -4.84 0.29 2.06
C ASP A 70 -4.01 -0.27 0.88
N PHE A 71 -3.30 0.58 0.14
CA PHE A 71 -2.32 0.15 -0.87
C PHE A 71 -1.20 -0.72 -0.27
N LEU A 72 -0.59 -0.27 0.83
CA LEU A 72 0.46 -1.00 1.52
C LEU A 72 -0.02 -2.40 1.94
N TRP A 73 -1.27 -2.52 2.40
CA TRP A 73 -1.86 -3.81 2.76
C TRP A 73 -1.82 -4.79 1.57
N TYR A 74 -2.34 -4.40 0.40
CA TYR A 74 -2.30 -5.26 -0.78
C TYR A 74 -0.87 -5.52 -1.25
N PHE A 75 0.00 -4.52 -1.18
CA PHE A 75 1.40 -4.64 -1.59
C PHE A 75 2.13 -5.71 -0.77
N VAL A 76 2.07 -5.64 0.57
CA VAL A 76 2.78 -6.61 1.43
C VAL A 76 2.17 -8.01 1.34
N ARG A 77 0.85 -8.13 1.12
CA ARG A 77 0.20 -9.42 0.89
C ARG A 77 0.66 -10.06 -0.41
N LEU A 78 0.66 -9.29 -1.50
CA LEU A 78 1.09 -9.78 -2.81
C LEU A 78 2.60 -10.10 -2.83
N ALA A 79 3.43 -9.23 -2.25
CA ALA A 79 4.87 -9.45 -2.15
C ALA A 79 5.19 -10.73 -1.36
N ALA A 80 4.51 -10.95 -0.22
CA ALA A 80 4.76 -12.13 0.61
C ALA A 80 4.50 -13.45 -0.12
N ILE A 81 3.55 -13.49 -1.06
CA ILE A 81 3.22 -14.73 -1.81
C ILE A 81 3.96 -14.85 -3.15
N ALA A 82 4.28 -13.72 -3.79
CA ALA A 82 4.88 -13.71 -5.14
C ALA A 82 6.40 -13.49 -5.13
N ALA A 83 6.95 -12.88 -4.08
CA ALA A 83 8.37 -12.62 -3.89
C ALA A 83 8.73 -12.63 -2.38
N PRO A 84 8.77 -13.81 -1.73
CA PRO A 84 8.81 -13.92 -0.26
C PRO A 84 9.96 -13.17 0.43
N ASP A 85 11.13 -13.09 -0.22
CA ASP A 85 12.31 -12.43 0.34
C ASP A 85 12.29 -10.89 0.17
N LEU A 86 11.45 -10.38 -0.74
CA LEU A 86 11.47 -8.97 -1.15
C LEU A 86 11.29 -8.02 0.03
N LEU A 87 10.34 -8.28 0.92
CA LEU A 87 10.01 -7.36 2.02
C LEU A 87 11.18 -7.15 2.98
N ALA A 88 12.06 -8.14 3.15
CA ALA A 88 13.25 -8.02 3.97
C ALA A 88 14.37 -7.21 3.27
N GLU A 89 14.34 -7.14 1.94
CA GLU A 89 15.34 -6.45 1.12
C GLU A 89 14.98 -5.00 0.79
N LEU A 90 13.71 -4.61 0.93
CA LEU A 90 13.26 -3.26 0.62
C LEU A 90 13.90 -2.24 1.56
N GLN A 91 14.41 -1.16 0.98
CA GLN A 91 14.81 0.01 1.76
C GLN A 91 13.56 0.73 2.23
N VAL A 92 13.41 0.85 3.55
CA VAL A 92 12.24 1.46 4.16
C VAL A 92 12.61 2.86 4.66
N PRO A 93 11.99 3.94 4.14
CA PRO A 93 12.26 5.29 4.64
C PRO A 93 11.69 5.46 6.05
N ASP A 94 12.52 5.93 6.98
CA ASP A 94 12.11 6.21 8.36
C ASP A 94 11.35 7.53 8.51
N LYS A 95 11.52 8.44 7.56
CA LYS A 95 10.90 9.77 7.54
C LYS A 95 10.56 10.15 6.10
N ILE A 96 9.65 11.12 6.00
CA ILE A 96 9.33 11.77 4.73
C ILE A 96 10.61 12.42 4.19
N VAL A 97 11.11 11.93 3.06
CA VAL A 97 12.24 12.54 2.35
C VAL A 97 11.67 13.34 1.20
N LEU A 98 11.44 14.63 1.42
CA LEU A 98 10.94 15.53 0.38
C LEU A 98 11.96 15.55 -0.78
N PRO A 99 11.56 15.21 -2.03
CA PRO A 99 12.44 15.43 -3.15
C PRO A 99 12.68 16.93 -3.35
N ALA A 100 13.88 17.30 -3.82
CA ALA A 100 14.14 18.64 -4.31
C ALA A 100 13.10 18.98 -5.39
N ALA A 101 12.35 20.05 -5.19
CA ALA A 101 11.01 20.28 -5.72
C ALA A 101 10.88 20.61 -7.22
N ASP A 102 11.79 20.13 -8.09
CA ASP A 102 11.94 20.69 -9.45
C ASP A 102 11.70 19.70 -10.60
N GLY A 103 11.01 18.57 -10.36
CA GLY A 103 10.59 17.62 -11.41
C GLY A 103 9.09 17.71 -11.74
N PRO A 104 8.64 17.33 -12.96
CA PRO A 104 7.22 17.23 -13.26
C PRO A 104 6.61 16.04 -12.50
N GLN A 105 6.13 16.31 -11.28
CA GLN A 105 5.45 15.37 -10.37
C GLN A 105 4.33 14.54 -11.03
N LEU A 106 3.72 15.01 -12.13
CA LEU A 106 2.75 14.24 -12.91
C LEU A 106 3.35 12.97 -13.54
N THR A 107 4.63 13.00 -13.93
CA THR A 107 5.33 11.85 -14.51
C THR A 107 5.46 10.72 -13.49
N ALA A 108 5.81 11.04 -12.23
CA ALA A 108 5.91 10.03 -11.17
C ALA A 108 4.56 9.35 -10.87
N HIS A 109 3.44 10.07 -10.92
CA HIS A 109 2.11 9.49 -10.72
C HIS A 109 1.73 8.52 -11.84
N LEU A 110 2.06 8.88 -13.09
CA LEU A 110 1.82 8.03 -14.24
C LEU A 110 2.71 6.78 -14.22
N ASP A 111 3.99 6.95 -13.88
CA ASP A 111 4.95 5.85 -13.73
C ASP A 111 4.51 4.89 -12.62
N PHE A 112 3.96 5.40 -11.51
CA PHE A 112 3.40 4.58 -10.45
C PHE A 112 2.23 3.72 -10.93
N GLY A 113 1.26 4.33 -11.61
CA GLY A 113 0.13 3.60 -12.19
C GLY A 113 0.59 2.54 -13.20
N ALA A 114 1.56 2.89 -14.06
CA ALA A 114 2.14 1.96 -15.03
C ALA A 114 2.85 0.79 -14.34
N SER A 115 3.66 1.06 -13.30
CA SER A 115 4.37 0.03 -12.52
C SER A 115 3.40 -0.95 -11.83
N VAL A 116 2.27 -0.45 -11.32
CA VAL A 116 1.24 -1.32 -10.73
C VAL A 116 0.54 -2.17 -11.80
N GLY A 117 0.25 -1.59 -12.98
CA GLY A 117 -0.28 -2.34 -14.13
C GLY A 117 0.67 -3.43 -14.64
N GLU A 118 1.98 -3.15 -14.63
CA GLU A 118 3.03 -4.13 -14.95
C GLU A 118 3.05 -5.31 -13.96
N VAL A 119 2.81 -5.06 -12.66
CA VAL A 119 2.65 -6.11 -11.64
C VAL A 119 1.41 -6.95 -11.93
N LEU A 120 0.26 -6.29 -12.21
CA LEU A 120 -0.98 -6.99 -12.56
C LEU A 120 -0.79 -7.90 -13.78
N ALA A 121 -0.17 -7.40 -14.85
CA ALA A 121 0.06 -8.18 -16.06
C ALA A 121 0.95 -9.41 -15.82
N ALA A 122 1.99 -9.26 -14.98
CA ALA A 122 2.87 -10.37 -14.61
C ALA A 122 2.12 -11.45 -13.81
N ILE A 123 1.30 -11.07 -12.84
CA ILE A 123 0.47 -12.01 -12.06
C ILE A 123 -0.57 -12.71 -12.95
N SER A 124 -1.29 -11.95 -13.77
CA SER A 124 -2.33 -12.51 -14.67
C SER A 124 -1.77 -13.48 -15.71
N SER A 125 -0.51 -13.30 -16.14
CA SER A 125 0.17 -14.20 -17.06
C SER A 125 0.92 -15.34 -16.36
N SER A 126 0.87 -15.43 -15.02
CA SER A 126 1.65 -16.37 -14.20
C SER A 126 3.17 -16.29 -14.49
N ASN A 127 3.65 -15.15 -14.98
CA ASN A 127 5.06 -14.92 -15.24
C ASN A 127 5.70 -14.19 -14.05
N HIS A 128 6.29 -14.98 -13.15
CA HIS A 128 6.86 -14.47 -11.91
C HIS A 128 8.36 -14.16 -11.99
N ALA A 129 9.02 -14.37 -13.14
CA ALA A 129 10.49 -14.25 -13.25
C ALA A 129 11.02 -12.89 -12.77
N ASP A 130 10.30 -11.80 -13.06
CA ASP A 130 10.69 -10.44 -12.72
C ASP A 130 9.74 -9.77 -11.70
N ILE A 131 8.89 -10.53 -11.01
CA ILE A 131 7.86 -9.95 -10.14
C ILE A 131 8.48 -9.16 -8.98
N ALA A 132 9.59 -9.63 -8.41
CA ALA A 132 10.33 -8.93 -7.37
C ALA A 132 10.86 -7.57 -7.85
N THR A 133 11.39 -7.52 -9.08
CA THR A 133 11.90 -6.29 -9.71
C THR A 133 10.76 -5.27 -9.92
N ARG A 134 9.61 -5.74 -10.42
CA ARG A 134 8.42 -4.90 -10.64
C ARG A 134 7.87 -4.35 -9.32
N LEU A 135 7.74 -5.20 -8.30
CA LEU A 135 7.31 -4.78 -6.96
C LEU A 135 8.28 -3.80 -6.32
N ARG A 136 9.61 -3.98 -6.49
CA ARG A 136 10.62 -3.02 -6.02
C ARG A 136 10.47 -1.65 -6.68
N ARG A 137 10.21 -1.62 -7.99
CA ARG A 137 9.91 -0.37 -8.71
C ARG A 137 8.66 0.30 -8.17
N THR A 138 7.59 -0.46 -7.96
CA THR A 138 6.34 0.03 -7.38
C THR A 138 6.54 0.61 -5.97
N TRP A 139 7.35 -0.05 -5.13
CA TRP A 139 7.73 0.47 -3.81
C TRP A 139 8.48 1.81 -3.87
N ALA A 140 9.45 1.92 -4.78
CA ALA A 140 10.22 3.15 -4.96
C ALA A 140 9.32 4.32 -5.40
N LEU A 141 8.39 4.06 -6.33
CA LEU A 141 7.44 5.07 -6.81
C LEU A 141 6.41 5.46 -5.74
N LEU A 142 5.90 4.50 -4.97
CA LEU A 142 5.04 4.79 -3.81
C LEU A 142 5.77 5.68 -2.80
N THR A 143 7.05 5.41 -2.55
CA THR A 143 7.88 6.22 -1.64
C THR A 143 7.97 7.66 -2.12
N VAL A 144 8.25 7.89 -3.41
CA VAL A 144 8.28 9.23 -4.01
C VAL A 144 6.94 9.94 -3.85
N ILE A 145 5.84 9.26 -4.21
CA ILE A 145 4.48 9.81 -4.13
C ILE A 145 4.10 10.16 -2.69
N SER A 146 4.41 9.27 -1.75
CA SER A 146 4.09 9.48 -0.34
C SER A 146 4.88 10.66 0.21
N ASN A 147 6.14 10.81 -0.20
CA ASN A 147 6.95 11.95 0.17
C ASN A 147 6.39 13.27 -0.39
N ASP A 148 6.02 13.30 -1.67
CA ASP A 148 5.39 14.47 -2.31
C ASP A 148 4.09 14.88 -1.62
N ALA A 149 3.31 13.90 -1.17
CA ALA A 149 2.07 14.11 -0.43
C ALA A 149 2.28 14.37 1.07
N ASN A 150 3.53 14.42 1.54
CA ASN A 150 3.90 14.55 2.94
C ASN A 150 3.26 13.46 3.83
N VAL A 151 3.16 12.23 3.35
CA VAL A 151 2.64 11.04 4.03
C VAL A 151 3.78 10.11 4.45
N CYS A 152 3.83 9.76 5.73
CA CYS A 152 4.74 8.76 6.26
C CYS A 152 4.17 7.35 6.02
N LEU A 153 4.93 6.46 5.37
CA LEU A 153 4.50 5.08 5.09
C LEU A 153 4.23 4.29 6.37
N ARG A 154 5.04 4.50 7.42
CA ARG A 154 4.85 3.86 8.72
C ARG A 154 3.53 4.26 9.36
N ASP A 155 3.25 5.56 9.42
CA ASP A 155 2.01 6.09 10.02
C ASP A 155 0.77 5.56 9.28
N ALA A 156 0.85 5.45 7.95
CA ALA A 156 -0.21 4.87 7.13
C ALA A 156 -0.44 3.39 7.47
N ALA A 157 0.64 2.60 7.61
CA ALA A 157 0.56 1.21 8.01
C ALA A 157 0.04 1.02 9.46
N GLU A 158 0.43 1.89 10.38
CA GLU A 158 -0.06 1.89 11.76
C GLU A 158 -1.56 2.23 11.82
N ARG A 159 -2.01 3.23 11.04
CA ARG A 159 -3.43 3.59 10.94
C ARG A 159 -4.26 2.47 10.32
N ASN A 160 -3.76 1.82 9.26
CA ASN A 160 -4.40 0.65 8.67
C ASN A 160 -4.46 -0.52 9.67
N THR A 161 -3.39 -0.77 10.42
CA THR A 161 -3.36 -1.77 11.51
C THR A 161 -4.39 -1.47 12.59
N ALA A 162 -4.53 -0.22 13.01
CA ALA A 162 -5.53 0.20 13.98
C ALA A 162 -6.97 -0.04 13.45
N LYS A 163 -7.23 0.33 12.18
CA LYS A 163 -8.49 0.06 11.48
C LYS A 163 -8.82 -1.45 11.46
N ILE A 164 -7.83 -2.28 11.11
CA ILE A 164 -7.94 -3.75 11.14
C ILE A 164 -8.30 -4.27 12.54
N ARG A 165 -7.61 -3.80 13.59
CA ARG A 165 -7.88 -4.23 14.97
C ARG A 165 -9.26 -3.80 15.46
N ALA A 166 -9.67 -2.59 15.13
CA ALA A 166 -10.99 -2.05 15.48
C ALA A 166 -12.14 -2.79 14.78
N ALA A 167 -11.89 -3.38 13.61
CA ALA A 167 -12.85 -4.22 12.87
C ALA A 167 -12.95 -5.68 13.39
N GLY A 168 -12.25 -6.03 14.49
CA GLY A 168 -12.37 -7.33 15.19
C GLY A 168 -13.82 -7.61 15.66
N PRO A 169 -14.15 -8.86 16.03
CA PRO A 169 -15.51 -9.38 15.99
C PRO A 169 -16.45 -8.49 16.82
N THR A 170 -17.36 -7.82 16.13
CA THR A 170 -18.53 -7.23 16.75
C THR A 170 -19.20 -8.32 17.57
N THR A 171 -19.29 -8.08 18.88
CA THR A 171 -20.13 -8.84 19.78
C THR A 171 -21.51 -8.87 19.14
N LYS A 172 -21.90 -10.02 18.56
CA LYS A 172 -23.29 -10.27 18.20
C LYS A 172 -24.04 -10.28 19.51
N THR A 173 -24.58 -9.13 19.91
CA THR A 173 -25.63 -9.05 20.92
C THR A 173 -26.79 -9.85 20.34
N VAL A 174 -26.87 -11.12 20.73
CA VAL A 174 -28.03 -11.96 20.51
C VAL A 174 -29.16 -11.29 21.27
N ARG A 175 -30.04 -10.57 20.56
CA ARG A 175 -31.35 -10.23 21.11
C ARG A 175 -32.09 -11.55 21.31
N ALA A 176 -32.31 -11.91 22.58
CA ALA A 176 -33.23 -12.98 22.93
C ALA A 176 -34.64 -12.62 22.45
N PRO A 177 -35.40 -13.56 21.86
CA PRO A 177 -36.80 -13.33 21.55
C PRO A 177 -37.62 -13.26 22.84
N LEU A 178 -38.56 -12.32 22.87
CA LEU A 178 -39.61 -12.18 23.89
C LEU A 178 -40.59 -13.34 23.84
#